data_AF-A0A921E569-F1
#
_entry.id   AF-A0A921E569-F1
#
_cell.length_a   1.000
_cell.length_b   1.000
_cell.length_c   1.000
_cell.angle_alpha   90.00
_cell.angle_beta   90.00
_cell.angle_gamma   90.00
#
_symmetry.space_group_name_H-M   'P 1'
#
loop_
_entity.id
_entity.type
_entity.pdbx_description
1 polymer ?
#
loop_
_entity_poly.entity_id
_entity_poly.type
_entity_poly.pdbx_seq_one_letter_code
_entity_poly.pdbx_strand_id
1 'polypeptide(L)'
;MNPPDENAWDAWTPHELRQRLREVIVPWYVAGGWALDIWHGKQTRVHEDLEFVALRHDADHFRNILYELDFFAVKDGIIEYLPPSVPVPSDVSQIWGGDMQRGVWRVDLMIEQGAPDLWVYKRNQAIKMARSDAVRVSEGGIPYLAPMIVVLFKAKHCRDKDRADFELCLPKFSACEMEQLIIWLNDLHPNHEWLTPLQMK
;
A
#
# COMPACT_ATOMS: atom_id res chain seq x y z
N MET A 1 -4.07 11.59 -23.70
CA MET A 1 -3.59 10.21 -23.85
C MET A 1 -4.66 9.30 -23.27
N ASN A 2 -5.01 8.20 -23.93
CA ASN A 2 -6.01 7.27 -23.40
C ASN A 2 -5.33 6.30 -22.42
N PRO A 3 -5.98 5.94 -21.30
CA PRO A 3 -5.45 4.93 -20.39
C PRO A 3 -5.46 3.53 -21.05
N PRO A 4 -4.58 2.62 -20.60
CA PRO A 4 -4.76 1.18 -20.78
C PRO A 4 -6.13 0.69 -20.26
N ASP A 5 -6.52 -0.52 -20.63
CA ASP A 5 -7.66 -1.20 -20.00
C ASP A 5 -7.44 -1.31 -18.49
N GLU A 6 -8.49 -1.10 -17.68
CA GLU A 6 -8.38 -1.05 -16.21
C GLU A 6 -7.80 -2.34 -15.60
N ASN A 7 -7.93 -3.47 -16.30
CA ASN A 7 -7.46 -4.78 -15.85
C ASN A 7 -6.13 -5.19 -16.51
N ALA A 8 -5.53 -4.35 -17.35
CA ALA A 8 -4.27 -4.64 -18.06
C ALA A 8 -3.04 -4.53 -17.16
N TRP A 9 -3.02 -5.23 -16.02
CA TRP A 9 -1.89 -5.24 -15.11
C TRP A 9 -0.81 -6.22 -15.57
N ASP A 10 0.40 -5.69 -15.68
CA ASP A 10 1.65 -6.46 -15.71
C ASP A 10 2.56 -5.80 -14.68
N ALA A 11 2.11 -5.86 -13.42
CA ALA A 11 2.67 -5.10 -12.33
C ALA A 11 4.14 -5.44 -12.13
N TRP A 12 4.94 -4.42 -11.78
CA TRP A 12 6.27 -4.69 -11.28
C TRP A 12 6.20 -5.46 -9.95
N THR A 13 7.28 -6.14 -9.63
CA THR A 13 7.52 -6.68 -8.29
C THR A 13 8.06 -5.59 -7.35
N PRO A 14 7.95 -5.77 -6.02
CA PRO A 14 8.60 -4.89 -5.06
C PRO A 14 10.10 -4.70 -5.28
N HIS A 15 10.79 -5.73 -5.79
CA HIS A 15 12.22 -5.65 -6.07
C HIS A 15 12.51 -4.76 -7.28
N GLU A 16 11.74 -4.90 -8.36
CA GLU A 16 11.84 -4.06 -9.56
C GLU A 16 11.53 -2.59 -9.24
N LEU A 17 10.56 -2.32 -8.38
CA LEU A 17 10.29 -0.97 -7.89
C LEU A 17 11.46 -0.46 -7.04
N ARG A 18 11.96 -1.26 -6.08
CA ARG A 18 13.10 -0.88 -5.23
C ARG A 18 14.37 -0.58 -6.03
N GLN A 19 14.60 -1.27 -7.14
CA GLN A 19 15.74 -1.02 -8.02
C GLN A 19 15.65 0.36 -8.69
N ARG A 20 14.45 0.78 -9.10
CA ARG A 20 14.19 2.11 -9.67
C ARG A 20 14.27 3.21 -8.63
N LEU A 21 13.80 2.93 -7.42
CA LEU A 21 13.81 3.87 -6.30
C LEU A 21 15.10 3.83 -5.47
N ARG A 22 16.21 3.32 -6.01
CA ARG A 22 17.41 3.04 -5.20
C ARG A 22 18.12 4.26 -4.62
N GLU A 23 17.95 5.42 -5.25
CA GLU A 23 18.54 6.70 -4.84
C GLU A 23 17.55 7.56 -4.06
N VAL A 24 16.33 7.06 -3.85
CA VAL A 24 15.27 7.78 -3.14
C VAL A 24 15.55 7.77 -1.65
N ILE A 25 15.61 8.96 -1.06
CA ILE A 25 15.80 9.17 0.38
C ILE A 25 14.52 9.63 1.09
N VAL A 26 13.48 10.00 0.34
CA VAL A 26 12.18 10.39 0.91
C VAL A 26 11.32 9.17 1.24
N PRO A 27 10.40 9.26 2.22
CA PRO A 27 9.62 8.12 2.68
C PRO A 27 8.71 7.54 1.61
N TRP A 28 8.77 6.22 1.46
CA TRP A 28 7.80 5.41 0.72
C TRP A 28 7.73 4.02 1.33
N TYR A 29 6.69 3.26 0.98
CA TYR A 29 6.60 1.86 1.37
C TYR A 29 5.68 1.06 0.46
N VAL A 30 5.93 -0.24 0.35
CA VAL A 30 5.04 -1.21 -0.28
C VAL A 30 3.86 -1.50 0.63
N ALA A 31 2.65 -1.54 0.08
CA ALA A 31 1.42 -1.85 0.79
C ALA A 31 0.76 -3.13 0.26
N GLY A 32 -0.46 -3.41 0.74
CA GLY A 32 -1.27 -4.50 0.21
C GLY A 32 -0.70 -5.89 0.45
N GLY A 33 -1.01 -6.81 -0.46
CA GLY A 33 -0.57 -8.21 -0.38
C GLY A 33 0.95 -8.35 -0.45
N TRP A 34 1.62 -7.52 -1.25
CA TRP A 34 3.08 -7.53 -1.36
C TRP A 34 3.77 -7.20 -0.04
N ALA A 35 3.22 -6.29 0.77
CA ALA A 35 3.77 -5.99 2.10
C ALA A 35 3.75 -7.22 3.03
N LEU A 36 2.70 -8.04 2.94
CA LEU A 36 2.60 -9.29 3.70
C LEU A 36 3.62 -10.32 3.22
N ASP A 37 3.81 -10.44 1.90
CA ASP A 37 4.78 -11.38 1.34
C ASP A 37 6.22 -11.00 1.67
N ILE A 38 6.54 -9.70 1.66
CA ILE A 38 7.82 -9.18 2.16
C ILE A 38 8.02 -9.57 3.63
N TRP A 39 7.00 -9.38 4.47
CA TRP A 39 7.06 -9.77 5.88
C TRP A 39 7.12 -11.29 6.10
N HIS A 40 6.51 -12.09 5.23
CA HIS A 40 6.63 -13.54 5.22
C HIS A 40 7.97 -14.03 4.72
N GLY A 41 8.72 -13.19 3.99
CA GLY A 41 9.98 -13.55 3.33
C GLY A 41 9.78 -14.47 2.11
N LYS A 42 8.54 -14.62 1.63
CA LYS A 42 8.19 -15.44 0.48
C LYS A 42 6.86 -14.97 -0.12
N GLN A 43 6.70 -15.23 -1.41
CA GLN A 43 5.42 -15.00 -2.08
C GLN A 43 4.40 -16.05 -1.62
N THR A 44 3.24 -15.61 -1.12
CA THR A 44 2.18 -16.51 -0.61
C THR A 44 1.06 -16.74 -1.61
N ARG A 45 0.89 -15.82 -2.57
CA ARG A 45 -0.07 -15.91 -3.68
C ARG A 45 0.35 -15.03 -4.85
N VAL A 46 -0.36 -15.15 -5.97
CA VAL A 46 -0.23 -14.21 -7.09
C VAL A 46 -0.84 -12.85 -6.68
N HIS A 47 -0.18 -11.76 -7.06
CA HIS A 47 -0.68 -10.39 -6.92
C HIS A 47 -0.92 -9.81 -8.31
N GLU A 48 -2.07 -9.18 -8.49
CA GLU A 48 -2.46 -8.54 -9.75
C GLU A 48 -1.76 -7.18 -9.91
N ASP A 49 -1.64 -6.44 -8.81
CA ASP A 49 -1.11 -5.09 -8.75
C ASP A 49 0.15 -4.99 -7.87
N LEU A 50 0.78 -3.81 -7.91
CA LEU A 50 1.81 -3.40 -6.96
C LEU A 50 1.41 -2.06 -6.34
N GLU A 51 0.89 -2.13 -5.12
CA GLU A 51 0.59 -0.95 -4.31
C GLU A 51 1.84 -0.44 -3.59
N PHE A 52 2.19 0.82 -3.80
CA PHE A 52 3.15 1.52 -2.94
C PHE A 52 2.61 2.90 -2.54
N VAL A 53 3.13 3.44 -1.45
CA VAL A 53 2.62 4.66 -0.83
C VAL A 53 3.73 5.68 -0.73
N ALA A 54 3.39 6.92 -1.05
CA ALA A 54 4.24 8.09 -0.85
C ALA A 54 3.51 9.16 -0.04
N LEU A 55 4.29 10.03 0.61
CA LEU A 55 3.77 11.24 1.22
C LEU A 55 3.23 12.19 0.13
N ARG A 56 2.20 12.97 0.48
CA ARG A 56 1.59 13.97 -0.40
C ARG A 56 2.60 14.87 -1.11
N HIS A 57 3.58 15.39 -0.38
CA HIS A 57 4.57 16.32 -0.92
C HIS A 57 5.61 15.64 -1.82
N ASP A 58 5.72 14.31 -1.77
CA ASP A 58 6.68 13.53 -2.55
C ASP A 58 6.04 12.84 -3.76
N ALA A 59 4.70 12.86 -3.91
CA ALA A 59 4.01 12.15 -4.99
C ALA A 59 4.54 12.55 -6.39
N ASP A 60 4.74 13.84 -6.64
CA ASP A 60 5.33 14.34 -7.90
C ASP A 60 6.81 13.96 -8.05
N HIS A 61 7.55 13.81 -6.94
CA HIS A 61 8.93 13.33 -6.97
C HIS A 61 9.00 11.88 -7.49
N PHE A 62 8.12 10.99 -7.02
CA PHE A 62 8.05 9.61 -7.53
C PHE A 62 7.66 9.55 -9.01
N ARG A 63 6.74 10.41 -9.47
CA ARG A 63 6.40 10.51 -10.89
C ARG A 63 7.61 10.87 -11.75
N ASN A 64 8.44 11.81 -11.27
CA ASN A 64 9.64 12.25 -11.98
C ASN A 64 10.74 11.19 -12.01
N ILE A 65 10.88 10.37 -10.96
CA ILE A 65 11.84 9.26 -10.93
C ILE A 65 11.40 8.13 -11.84
N LEU A 66 10.11 7.80 -11.83
CA LEU A 66 9.52 6.77 -12.67
C LEU A 66 9.14 7.32 -14.05
N TYR A 67 10.05 8.07 -14.68
CA TYR A 67 9.81 8.79 -15.94
C TYR A 67 9.51 7.88 -17.13
N GLU A 68 9.80 6.58 -17.01
CA GLU A 68 9.41 5.55 -17.98
C GLU A 68 7.92 5.23 -17.99
N LEU A 69 7.16 5.73 -17.01
CA LEU A 69 5.72 5.56 -16.90
C LEU A 69 4.99 6.87 -17.18
N ASP A 70 3.83 6.74 -17.81
CA ASP A 70 2.82 7.78 -17.84
C ASP A 70 1.87 7.59 -16.66
N PHE A 71 1.55 8.69 -15.97
CA PHE A 71 0.72 8.64 -14.77
C PHE A 71 -0.72 9.08 -15.04
N PHE A 72 -1.66 8.42 -14.37
CA PHE A 72 -3.09 8.66 -14.48
C PHE A 72 -3.68 8.85 -13.09
N ALA A 73 -4.47 9.90 -12.90
CA ALA A 73 -5.23 10.10 -11.67
C ALA A 73 -6.43 9.15 -11.66
N VAL A 74 -6.62 8.45 -10.53
CA VAL A 74 -7.75 7.55 -10.32
C VAL A 74 -8.65 8.13 -9.24
N LYS A 75 -9.86 8.50 -9.62
CA LYS A 75 -10.81 9.14 -8.71
C LYS A 75 -12.24 8.84 -9.14
N ASP A 76 -13.07 8.38 -8.20
CA ASP A 76 -14.51 8.15 -8.41
C ASP A 76 -14.82 7.26 -9.64
N GLY A 77 -13.97 6.26 -9.90
CA GLY A 77 -14.10 5.35 -11.05
C GLY A 77 -13.61 5.93 -12.39
N ILE A 78 -13.07 7.15 -12.38
CA ILE A 78 -12.52 7.81 -13.57
C ILE A 78 -10.99 7.73 -13.54
N ILE A 79 -10.41 7.34 -14.67
CA ILE A 79 -8.97 7.28 -14.90
C ILE A 79 -8.60 8.35 -15.93
N GLU A 80 -7.92 9.41 -15.48
CA GLU A 80 -7.56 10.55 -16.33
C GLU A 80 -6.05 10.70 -16.44
N TYR A 81 -5.55 10.95 -17.65
CA TYR A 81 -4.13 11.21 -17.86
C TYR A 81 -3.69 12.44 -17.06
N LEU A 82 -2.60 12.30 -16.32
CA LEU A 82 -2.01 13.35 -15.51
C LEU A 82 -0.65 13.74 -16.11
N PRO A 83 -0.58 14.81 -16.94
CA PRO A 83 0.65 15.21 -17.61
C PRO A 83 1.78 15.50 -16.62
N PRO A 84 3.06 15.24 -16.96
CA PRO A 84 4.20 15.51 -16.08
C PRO A 84 4.32 16.98 -15.64
N SER A 85 3.81 17.93 -16.43
CA SER A 85 3.80 19.36 -16.12
C SER A 85 2.70 19.78 -15.14
N VAL A 86 1.73 18.90 -14.85
CA VAL A 86 0.61 19.15 -13.95
C VAL A 86 0.89 18.45 -12.62
N PRO A 87 0.93 19.16 -11.48
CA PRO A 87 1.13 18.53 -10.19
C PRO A 87 -0.06 17.64 -9.83
N VAL A 88 0.14 16.66 -8.93
CA VAL A 88 -0.98 15.82 -8.49
C VAL A 88 -2.06 16.69 -7.81
N PRO A 89 -3.33 16.63 -8.27
CA PRO A 89 -4.41 17.40 -7.64
C PRO A 89 -4.59 17.06 -6.16
N SER A 90 -4.91 18.07 -5.35
CA SER A 90 -4.99 17.93 -3.88
C SER A 90 -6.05 16.93 -3.40
N ASP A 91 -7.08 16.69 -4.22
CA ASP A 91 -8.20 15.79 -3.97
C ASP A 91 -8.00 14.39 -4.57
N VAL A 92 -6.90 14.15 -5.29
CA VAL A 92 -6.52 12.83 -5.80
C VAL A 92 -5.70 12.10 -4.75
N SER A 93 -6.07 10.87 -4.42
CA SER A 93 -5.35 10.05 -3.40
C SER A 93 -4.70 8.79 -3.97
N GLN A 94 -4.80 8.59 -5.27
CA GLN A 94 -4.34 7.41 -5.99
C GLN A 94 -4.00 7.80 -7.42
N ILE A 95 -2.83 7.37 -7.89
CA ILE A 95 -2.43 7.50 -9.29
C ILE A 95 -1.83 6.18 -9.77
N TRP A 96 -2.14 5.79 -11.00
CA TRP A 96 -1.58 4.59 -11.62
C TRP A 96 -0.47 4.97 -12.59
N GLY A 97 0.62 4.21 -12.58
CA GLY A 97 1.72 4.36 -13.53
C GLY A 97 1.63 3.28 -14.62
N GLY A 98 1.49 3.71 -15.87
CA GLY A 98 1.34 2.84 -17.04
C GLY A 98 2.55 2.87 -17.97
N ASP A 99 2.95 1.71 -18.45
CA ASP A 99 3.87 1.55 -19.58
C ASP A 99 3.05 1.59 -20.87
N MET A 100 2.98 2.77 -21.48
CA MET A 100 2.10 3.04 -22.63
C MET A 100 2.56 2.39 -23.92
N GLN A 101 3.84 2.00 -24.02
CA GLN A 101 4.34 1.23 -25.16
C GLN A 101 3.82 -0.20 -25.13
N ARG A 102 3.69 -0.76 -23.92
CA ARG A 102 3.15 -2.12 -23.71
C ARG A 102 1.65 -2.14 -23.45
N GLY A 103 1.04 -0.99 -23.15
CA GLY A 103 -0.38 -0.87 -22.85
C GLY A 103 -0.76 -1.55 -21.54
N VAL A 104 0.09 -1.46 -20.51
CA VAL A 104 -0.10 -2.14 -19.22
C VAL A 104 0.16 -1.23 -18.03
N TRP A 105 -0.50 -1.52 -16.91
CA TRP A 105 -0.25 -0.91 -15.61
C TRP A 105 0.93 -1.57 -14.90
N ARG A 106 1.80 -0.76 -14.29
CA ARG A 106 3.00 -1.22 -13.57
C ARG A 106 2.92 -1.03 -12.07
N VAL A 107 2.33 0.08 -11.62
CA VAL A 107 2.29 0.47 -10.21
C VAL A 107 0.99 1.19 -9.88
N ASP A 108 0.51 0.95 -8.67
CA ASP A 108 -0.54 1.71 -8.02
C ASP A 108 0.09 2.57 -6.90
N LEU A 109 0.20 3.88 -7.12
CA LEU A 109 0.74 4.82 -6.16
C LEU A 109 -0.39 5.45 -5.34
N MET A 110 -0.46 5.06 -4.09
CA MET A 110 -1.34 5.65 -3.08
C MET A 110 -0.67 6.87 -2.43
N ILE A 111 -1.46 7.91 -2.17
CA ILE A 111 -0.93 9.14 -1.59
C ILE A 111 -1.50 9.33 -0.20
N GLU A 112 -0.61 9.37 0.80
CA GLU A 112 -0.98 9.55 2.20
C GLU A 112 -0.70 10.96 2.72
N GLN A 113 -1.41 11.32 3.80
CA GLN A 113 -1.35 12.64 4.44
C GLN A 113 -0.47 12.63 5.72
N GLY A 114 0.37 11.62 5.88
CA GLY A 114 1.29 11.52 7.02
C GLY A 114 2.45 12.53 6.94
N ALA A 115 3.42 12.36 7.83
CA ALA A 115 4.68 13.09 7.85
C ALA A 115 5.87 12.11 7.81
N PRO A 116 7.12 12.59 7.60
CA PRO A 116 8.29 11.72 7.55
C PRO A 116 8.51 10.87 8.81
N ASP A 117 8.06 11.33 9.98
CA ASP A 117 8.20 10.65 11.28
C ASP A 117 6.87 10.11 11.83
N LEU A 118 5.74 10.50 11.23
CA LEU A 118 4.39 10.14 11.68
C LEU A 118 3.60 9.44 10.58
N TRP A 119 3.15 8.23 10.88
CA TRP A 119 2.19 7.52 10.05
C TRP A 119 0.76 7.76 10.56
N VAL A 120 -0.18 7.96 9.63
CA VAL A 120 -1.59 8.27 9.94
C VAL A 120 -2.49 7.35 9.13
N TYR A 121 -3.44 6.69 9.80
CA TYR A 121 -4.38 5.82 9.13
C TYR A 121 -5.38 6.61 8.28
N LYS A 122 -5.39 6.36 6.96
CA LYS A 122 -6.21 7.09 5.98
C LYS A 122 -7.70 7.16 6.32
N ARG A 123 -8.26 6.15 7.02
CA ARG A 123 -9.70 6.08 7.30
C ARG A 123 -10.10 6.65 8.66
N ASN A 124 -9.15 6.82 9.59
CA ASN A 124 -9.39 7.44 10.89
C ASN A 124 -8.10 8.10 11.39
N GLN A 125 -8.04 9.43 11.36
CA GLN A 125 -6.86 10.20 11.74
C GLN A 125 -6.51 10.13 13.23
N ALA A 126 -7.42 9.63 14.08
CA ALA A 126 -7.11 9.35 15.48
C ALA A 126 -6.11 8.19 15.62
N ILE A 127 -6.07 7.27 14.64
CA ILE A 127 -5.11 6.18 14.59
C ILE A 127 -3.85 6.68 13.89
N LYS A 128 -2.80 6.84 14.68
CA LYS A 128 -1.49 7.32 14.26
C LYS A 128 -0.41 6.71 15.13
N MET A 129 0.79 6.55 14.57
CA MET A 129 1.95 6.03 15.30
C MET A 129 3.25 6.50 14.66
N ALA A 130 4.38 6.26 15.33
CA ALA A 130 5.69 6.56 14.75
C ALA A 130 5.84 5.82 13.42
N ARG A 131 6.35 6.51 12.39
CA ARG A 131 6.54 5.90 11.07
C ARG A 131 7.45 4.68 11.13
N SER A 132 8.47 4.69 11.99
CA SER A 132 9.37 3.55 12.21
C SER A 132 8.65 2.27 12.68
N ASP A 133 7.50 2.41 13.33
CA ASP A 133 6.71 1.28 13.81
C ASP A 133 5.73 0.79 12.73
N ALA A 134 5.16 1.74 11.97
CA ALA A 134 4.22 1.47 10.90
C ALA A 134 4.87 0.97 9.60
N VAL A 135 6.07 1.46 9.29
CA VAL A 135 6.82 1.17 8.06
C VAL A 135 8.12 0.49 8.46
N ARG A 136 8.18 -0.82 8.23
CA ARG A 136 9.34 -1.65 8.50
C ARG A 136 10.19 -1.78 7.23
N VAL A 137 11.44 -2.15 7.36
CA VAL A 137 12.34 -2.37 6.23
C VAL A 137 12.78 -3.83 6.21
N SER A 138 12.68 -4.49 5.06
CA SER A 138 13.13 -5.87 4.90
C SER A 138 14.65 -5.97 4.86
N GLU A 139 15.20 -7.18 4.97
CA GLU A 139 16.63 -7.42 4.77
C GLU A 139 17.12 -6.95 3.38
N GLY A 140 16.25 -7.03 2.37
CA GLY A 140 16.49 -6.52 1.02
C GLY A 140 16.34 -5.00 0.87
N GLY A 141 16.15 -4.26 1.97
CA GLY A 141 16.04 -2.80 1.95
C GLY A 141 14.75 -2.27 1.35
N ILE A 142 13.69 -3.09 1.28
CA ILE A 142 12.38 -2.68 0.79
C ILE A 142 11.54 -2.21 1.99
N PRO A 143 11.13 -0.92 2.04
CA PRO A 143 10.18 -0.47 3.04
C PRO A 143 8.79 -1.04 2.77
N TYR A 144 8.12 -1.53 3.80
CA TYR A 144 6.80 -2.15 3.70
C TYR A 144 5.93 -1.82 4.92
N LEU A 145 4.62 -1.76 4.70
CA LEU A 145 3.65 -1.50 5.76
C LEU A 145 3.58 -2.68 6.73
N ALA A 146 3.57 -2.40 8.03
CA ALA A 146 3.49 -3.42 9.06
C ALA A 146 2.25 -4.30 8.86
N PRO A 147 2.38 -5.64 8.99
CA PRO A 147 1.33 -6.59 8.66
C PRO A 147 0.04 -6.37 9.46
N MET A 148 0.15 -5.95 10.72
CA MET A 148 -0.99 -5.57 11.56
C MET A 148 -1.83 -4.46 10.91
N ILE A 149 -1.18 -3.45 10.33
CA ILE A 149 -1.85 -2.33 9.68
C ILE A 149 -2.44 -2.75 8.34
N VAL A 150 -1.73 -3.59 7.58
CA VAL A 150 -2.25 -4.17 6.33
C VAL A 150 -3.55 -4.95 6.60
N VAL A 151 -3.57 -5.79 7.64
CA VAL A 151 -4.77 -6.50 8.09
C VAL A 151 -5.87 -5.52 8.48
N LEU A 152 -5.58 -4.44 9.20
CA LEU A 152 -6.58 -3.41 9.51
C LEU A 152 -7.20 -2.79 8.24
N PHE A 153 -6.42 -2.53 7.19
CA PHE A 153 -6.96 -2.06 5.91
C PHE A 153 -7.91 -3.07 5.26
N LYS A 154 -7.58 -4.36 5.36
CA LYS A 154 -8.34 -5.47 4.77
C LYS A 154 -9.67 -5.76 5.48
N ALA A 155 -9.75 -5.49 6.80
CA ALA A 155 -10.95 -5.70 7.61
C ALA A 155 -12.21 -5.01 7.07
N LYS A 156 -12.07 -3.87 6.37
CA LYS A 156 -13.22 -3.16 5.77
C LYS A 156 -13.98 -3.99 4.73
N HIS A 157 -13.27 -4.75 3.90
CA HIS A 157 -13.86 -5.47 2.78
C HIS A 157 -13.92 -6.97 3.00
N CYS A 158 -12.95 -7.51 3.74
CA CYS A 158 -12.90 -8.92 4.13
C CYS A 158 -13.24 -9.87 2.96
N ARG A 159 -12.53 -9.71 1.83
CA ARG A 159 -12.66 -10.61 0.67
C ARG A 159 -12.02 -11.97 0.98
N ASP A 160 -12.24 -12.98 0.15
CA ASP A 160 -11.62 -14.31 0.35
C ASP A 160 -10.09 -14.23 0.45
N LYS A 161 -9.45 -13.43 -0.43
CA LYS A 161 -8.01 -13.18 -0.34
C LYS A 161 -7.59 -12.45 0.94
N ASP A 162 -8.45 -11.60 1.49
CA ASP A 162 -8.18 -10.88 2.73
C ASP A 162 -8.28 -11.79 3.96
N ARG A 163 -9.23 -12.73 3.97
CA ARG A 163 -9.33 -13.79 4.99
C ARG A 163 -8.10 -14.69 4.97
N ALA A 164 -7.70 -15.19 3.80
CA ALA A 164 -6.50 -16.01 3.66
C ALA A 164 -5.23 -15.27 4.11
N ASP A 165 -5.08 -14.00 3.73
CA ASP A 165 -3.99 -13.14 4.18
C ASP A 165 -3.99 -12.99 5.73
N PHE A 166 -5.16 -12.79 6.37
CA PHE A 166 -5.29 -12.73 7.84
C PHE A 166 -4.90 -14.05 8.53
N GLU A 167 -5.40 -15.18 8.05
CA GLU A 167 -5.12 -16.51 8.60
C GLU A 167 -3.62 -16.83 8.54
N LEU A 168 -2.94 -16.46 7.46
CA LEU A 168 -1.49 -16.61 7.33
C LEU A 168 -0.70 -15.71 8.29
N CYS A 169 -1.20 -14.50 8.55
CA CYS A 169 -0.55 -13.56 9.46
C CYS A 169 -0.71 -13.96 10.94
N LEU A 170 -1.88 -14.49 11.30
CA LEU A 170 -2.28 -14.71 12.68
C LEU A 170 -1.23 -15.46 13.52
N PRO A 171 -0.64 -16.60 13.09
CA PRO A 171 0.35 -17.33 13.89
C PRO A 171 1.62 -16.53 14.18
N LYS A 172 1.98 -15.57 13.31
CA LYS A 172 3.23 -14.80 13.41
C LYS A 172 3.09 -13.46 14.15
N PHE A 173 1.88 -12.98 14.43
CA PHE A 173 1.70 -11.76 15.22
C PHE A 173 2.22 -11.90 16.65
N SER A 174 2.87 -10.85 17.14
CA SER A 174 3.21 -10.68 18.55
C SER A 174 1.97 -10.34 19.38
N ALA A 175 2.05 -10.54 20.71
CA ALA A 175 0.96 -10.18 21.62
C ALA A 175 0.58 -8.70 21.52
N CYS A 176 1.58 -7.81 21.42
CA CYS A 176 1.36 -6.36 21.28
C CYS A 176 0.64 -6.01 19.95
N GLU A 177 1.03 -6.64 18.83
CA GLU A 177 0.34 -6.44 17.55
C GLU A 177 -1.11 -6.94 17.59
N MET A 178 -1.36 -8.06 18.25
CA MET A 178 -2.73 -8.59 18.39
C MET A 178 -3.59 -7.67 19.28
N GLU A 179 -3.08 -7.27 20.44
CA GLU A 179 -3.78 -6.35 21.35
C GLU A 179 -4.12 -5.03 20.65
N GLN A 180 -3.15 -4.45 19.95
CA GLN A 180 -3.36 -3.21 19.23
C GLN A 180 -4.38 -3.35 18.08
N LEU A 181 -4.32 -4.46 17.34
CA LEU A 181 -5.29 -4.74 16.27
C LEU A 181 -6.70 -4.95 16.82
N ILE A 182 -6.85 -5.64 17.95
CA ILE A 182 -8.14 -5.82 18.63
C ILE A 182 -8.73 -4.46 19.02
N ILE A 183 -7.93 -3.55 19.56
CA ILE A 183 -8.38 -2.18 19.91
C ILE A 183 -8.90 -1.46 18.66
N TRP A 184 -8.13 -1.45 17.57
CA TRP A 184 -8.54 -0.77 16.34
C TRP A 184 -9.75 -1.41 15.66
N LEU A 185 -9.85 -2.74 15.67
CA LEU A 185 -11.01 -3.44 15.12
C LEU A 185 -12.28 -3.15 15.94
N ASN A 186 -12.20 -3.10 17.27
CA ASN A 186 -13.37 -2.75 18.09
C ASN A 186 -13.86 -1.32 17.82
N ASP A 187 -12.96 -0.37 17.58
CA ASP A 187 -13.31 1.02 17.26
C ASP A 187 -13.91 1.17 15.85
N LEU A 188 -13.31 0.54 14.85
CA LEU A 188 -13.65 0.75 13.44
C LEU A 188 -14.69 -0.23 12.90
N HIS A 189 -14.71 -1.46 13.42
CA HIS A 189 -15.45 -2.60 12.92
C HIS A 189 -15.98 -3.45 14.09
N PRO A 190 -16.91 -2.93 14.91
CA PRO A 190 -17.42 -3.66 16.07
C PRO A 190 -18.02 -5.01 15.64
N ASN A 191 -17.71 -6.07 16.40
CA ASN A 191 -18.09 -7.46 16.12
C ASN A 191 -17.46 -8.07 14.84
N HIS A 192 -16.31 -7.55 14.37
CA HIS A 192 -15.60 -8.12 13.24
C HIS A 192 -15.23 -9.60 13.47
N GLU A 193 -15.36 -10.44 12.45
CA GLU A 193 -15.12 -11.90 12.53
C GLU A 193 -13.71 -12.27 13.01
N TRP A 194 -12.73 -11.41 12.77
CA TRP A 194 -11.33 -11.61 13.18
C TRP A 194 -11.06 -11.34 14.67
N LEU A 195 -12.00 -10.77 15.43
CA LEU A 195 -11.80 -10.52 16.87
C LEU A 195 -11.64 -11.83 17.65
N THR A 196 -12.51 -12.81 17.41
CA THR A 196 -12.47 -14.12 18.09
C THR A 196 -11.13 -14.83 17.93
N PRO A 197 -10.60 -15.07 16.71
CA PRO A 197 -9.31 -15.74 16.55
C PRO A 197 -8.13 -14.94 17.12
N LEU A 198 -8.19 -13.60 17.14
CA LEU A 198 -7.15 -12.77 17.78
C LEU A 198 -7.14 -12.90 19.31
N GLN A 199 -8.30 -13.12 19.94
CA GLN A 199 -8.43 -13.25 21.40
C GLN A 199 -8.10 -14.65 21.92
N MET A 200 -8.13 -15.66 21.05
CA MET A 200 -7.90 -17.05 21.41
C MET A 200 -6.43 -17.49 21.31
N LYS A 201 -5.55 -16.63 20.81
CA LYS A 201 -4.11 -16.90 20.65
C LYS A 201 -3.31 -16.37 21.83
#